data_AF-A0A550HG85-F1
#
_entry.id   AF-A0A550HG85-F1
#
_cell.length_a   1.000
_cell.length_b   1.000
_cell.length_c   1.000
_cell.angle_alpha   90.00
_cell.angle_beta   90.00
_cell.angle_gamma   90.00
#
_symmetry.space_group_name_H-M   'P 1'
#
loop_
_entity.id
_entity.type
_entity.pdbx_description
1 polymer ?
#
loop_
_entity_poly.entity_id
_entity_poly.type
_entity_poly.pdbx_seq_one_letter_code
_entity_poly.pdbx_strand_id
1 'polypeptide(L)'
;MKTASEFSSPPQDYNVIVPDGWFQLSLEPEERDRCIAALADLQFRGIDNAPHLREQFMRDVQRKAKDAYDVGGMELYLSTLVVGPVPLASSLLTSMPDPDEWPKCSDAEELAEHLAVLDGGEPEGELGVVPLDVAGMAVRRRRRDAPDPAAQLGNTLPTTTLTYYVPIPATTRWLMLSFSTPVDPLADQMVELFDAVAGTLHWVA
;
A
#
# COMPACT_ATOMS: atom_id res chain seq x y z
N MET A 1 19.83 -13.88 0.50
CA MET A 1 19.08 -12.76 1.10
C MET A 1 19.19 -12.90 2.61
N LYS A 2 19.42 -11.83 3.36
CA LYS A 2 19.41 -11.89 4.82
C LYS A 2 17.96 -11.88 5.31
N THR A 3 17.64 -12.72 6.27
CA THR A 3 16.41 -12.68 7.05
C THR A 3 16.46 -11.55 8.07
N ALA A 4 15.30 -11.05 8.50
CA ALA A 4 15.20 -9.92 9.42
C ALA A 4 16.04 -10.07 10.71
N SER A 5 16.14 -11.27 11.26
CA SER A 5 16.90 -11.54 12.49
C SER A 5 18.43 -11.49 12.30
N GLU A 6 18.92 -11.50 11.07
CA GLU A 6 20.35 -11.43 10.74
C GLU A 6 20.89 -9.98 10.66
N PHE A 7 20.03 -8.97 10.79
CA PHE A 7 20.41 -7.55 10.79
C PHE A 7 20.79 -7.07 12.19
N SER A 8 22.03 -6.64 12.36
CA SER A 8 22.55 -6.01 13.60
C SER A 8 22.50 -4.47 13.57
N SER A 9 22.12 -3.88 12.44
CA SER A 9 21.92 -2.46 12.20
C SER A 9 20.73 -2.28 11.26
N PRO A 10 20.08 -1.10 11.23
CA PRO A 10 18.97 -0.86 10.31
C PRO A 10 19.37 -1.15 8.86
N PRO A 11 18.50 -1.78 8.06
CA PRO A 11 18.75 -1.96 6.63
C PRO A 11 18.85 -0.61 5.91
N GLN A 12 19.56 -0.58 4.79
CA GLN A 12 19.67 0.61 3.95
C GLN A 12 18.38 0.86 3.17
N ASP A 13 17.69 -0.21 2.77
CA ASP A 13 16.48 -0.14 1.96
C ASP A 13 15.63 -1.42 2.10
N TYR A 14 14.51 -1.47 1.38
CA TYR A 14 13.66 -2.65 1.21
C TYR A 14 13.33 -2.86 -0.27
N ASN A 15 12.89 -4.06 -0.62
CA ASN A 15 12.37 -4.38 -1.94
C ASN A 15 11.09 -5.19 -1.80
N VAL A 16 10.12 -4.90 -2.67
CA VAL A 16 8.91 -5.69 -2.85
C VAL A 16 8.72 -5.96 -4.34
N ILE A 17 8.31 -7.18 -4.69
CA ILE A 17 8.08 -7.59 -6.07
C ILE A 17 6.58 -7.54 -6.33
N VAL A 18 6.18 -6.65 -7.24
CA VAL A 18 4.80 -6.54 -7.72
C VAL A 18 4.62 -7.27 -9.05
N PRO A 19 3.40 -7.72 -9.41
CA PRO A 19 3.13 -8.30 -10.71
C PRO A 19 3.43 -7.34 -11.85
N ASP A 20 3.68 -7.89 -13.04
CA ASP A 20 3.72 -7.10 -14.27
C ASP A 20 2.44 -6.28 -14.43
N GLY A 21 2.56 -5.05 -14.94
CA GLY A 21 1.41 -4.15 -15.09
C GLY A 21 1.06 -3.34 -13.84
N TRP A 22 1.88 -3.38 -12.78
CA TRP A 22 1.81 -2.40 -11.70
C TRP A 22 2.73 -1.22 -12.01
N PHE A 23 2.18 -0.01 -12.05
CA PHE A 23 2.93 1.21 -12.29
C PHE A 23 3.41 1.79 -10.96
N GLN A 24 4.72 1.96 -10.79
CA GLN A 24 5.31 2.59 -9.60
C GLN A 24 5.36 4.11 -9.74
N LEU A 25 4.81 4.81 -8.77
CA LEU A 25 4.82 6.25 -8.64
C LEU A 25 5.61 6.62 -7.38
N SER A 26 6.77 7.24 -7.57
CA SER A 26 7.56 7.84 -6.50
C SER A 26 6.79 9.02 -5.89
N LEU A 27 6.65 9.04 -4.56
CA LEU A 27 5.97 10.13 -3.85
C LEU A 27 6.91 11.30 -3.50
N GLU A 28 8.21 11.12 -3.71
CA GLU A 28 9.24 12.14 -3.52
C GLU A 28 8.94 13.39 -4.37
N PRO A 29 8.94 14.61 -3.78
CA PRO A 29 8.55 15.83 -4.49
C PRO A 29 9.33 16.10 -5.78
N GLU A 30 10.60 15.66 -5.84
CA GLU A 30 11.49 15.87 -6.98
C GLU A 30 11.11 15.03 -8.21
N GLU A 31 10.50 13.85 -7.99
CA GLU A 31 10.17 12.89 -9.04
C GLU A 31 8.66 12.79 -9.31
N ARG A 32 7.84 13.08 -8.30
CA ARG A 32 6.39 12.86 -8.28
C ARG A 32 5.67 13.41 -9.50
N ASP A 33 5.88 14.68 -9.85
CA ASP A 33 5.18 15.32 -10.97
C ASP A 33 5.51 14.66 -12.32
N ARG A 34 6.77 14.20 -12.49
CA ARG A 34 7.20 13.46 -13.68
C ARG A 34 6.55 12.08 -13.74
N CYS A 35 6.49 11.35 -12.63
CA CYS A 35 5.81 10.05 -12.55
C CYS A 35 4.31 10.17 -12.85
N ILE A 36 3.64 11.20 -12.32
CA ILE A 36 2.22 11.48 -12.58
C ILE A 36 1.97 11.73 -14.07
N ALA A 37 2.83 12.52 -14.73
CA ALA A 37 2.72 12.76 -16.15
C ALA A 37 2.85 11.46 -16.97
N ALA A 38 3.82 10.60 -16.61
CA ALA A 38 4.01 9.30 -17.26
C ALA A 38 2.81 8.35 -17.05
N LEU A 39 2.22 8.34 -15.85
CA LEU A 39 1.00 7.59 -15.57
C LEU A 39 -0.19 8.09 -16.40
N ALA A 40 -0.35 9.41 -16.52
CA ALA A 40 -1.40 10.00 -17.34
C ALA A 40 -1.21 9.67 -18.83
N ASP A 41 0.02 9.68 -19.33
CA ASP A 41 0.34 9.29 -20.71
C ASP A 41 0.06 7.80 -20.97
N LEU A 42 0.29 6.95 -19.97
CA LEU A 42 -0.07 5.53 -20.06
C LEU A 42 -1.59 5.34 -20.08
N GLN A 43 -2.31 5.96 -19.14
CA GLN A 43 -3.76 5.79 -18.95
C GLN A 43 -4.57 6.33 -20.13
N PHE A 44 -4.13 7.44 -20.74
CA PHE A 44 -4.84 8.09 -21.83
C PHE A 44 -4.28 7.72 -23.21
N ARG A 45 -3.40 6.71 -23.30
CA ARG A 45 -2.85 6.25 -24.57
C ARG A 45 -3.97 5.76 -25.49
N GLY A 46 -4.07 6.38 -26.66
CA GLY A 46 -5.09 6.03 -27.67
C GLY A 46 -6.50 6.56 -27.37
N ILE A 47 -6.65 7.43 -26.36
CA ILE A 47 -7.89 8.14 -26.08
C ILE A 47 -7.83 9.53 -26.72
N ASP A 48 -8.59 9.74 -27.80
CA ASP A 48 -8.68 11.04 -28.47
C ASP A 48 -9.62 11.99 -27.72
N ASN A 49 -9.35 13.30 -27.82
CA ASN A 49 -10.23 14.39 -27.34
C ASN A 49 -10.64 14.33 -25.85
N ALA A 50 -9.73 13.91 -24.96
CA ALA A 50 -9.95 13.87 -23.51
C ALA A 50 -9.05 14.82 -22.67
N PRO A 51 -8.70 16.05 -23.11
CA PRO A 51 -7.75 16.90 -22.38
C PRO A 51 -8.24 17.27 -20.98
N HIS A 52 -9.53 17.60 -20.82
CA HIS A 52 -10.10 17.94 -19.52
C HIS A 52 -10.12 16.76 -18.53
N LEU A 53 -10.40 15.54 -19.02
CA LEU A 53 -10.36 14.33 -18.21
C LEU A 53 -8.93 13.98 -17.80
N ARG A 54 -7.97 14.12 -18.72
CA ARG A 54 -6.55 13.92 -18.42
C ARG A 54 -6.05 14.89 -17.36
N GLU A 55 -6.37 16.17 -17.49
CA GLU A 55 -6.01 17.17 -16.48
C GLU A 55 -6.67 16.91 -15.12
N GLN A 56 -7.95 16.52 -15.10
CA GLN A 56 -8.64 16.18 -13.87
C GLN A 56 -7.99 14.98 -13.18
N PHE A 57 -7.71 13.91 -13.93
CA PHE A 57 -6.99 12.74 -13.43
C PHE A 57 -5.63 13.13 -12.83
N MET A 58 -4.83 13.92 -13.54
CA MET A 58 -3.52 14.37 -13.02
C MET A 58 -3.66 15.15 -11.72
N ARG A 59 -4.61 16.09 -11.62
CA ARG A 59 -4.86 16.86 -10.40
C ARG A 59 -5.27 15.97 -9.22
N ASP A 60 -6.11 14.98 -9.49
CA ASP A 60 -6.62 14.06 -8.47
C ASP A 60 -5.51 13.14 -7.94
N VAL A 61 -4.68 12.59 -8.84
CA VAL A 61 -3.49 11.81 -8.48
C VAL A 61 -2.48 12.67 -7.72
N GLN A 62 -2.22 13.91 -8.17
CA GLN A 62 -1.28 14.81 -7.51
C GLN A 62 -1.70 15.14 -6.08
N ARG A 63 -3.00 15.39 -5.86
CA ARG A 63 -3.54 15.62 -4.52
C ARG A 63 -3.32 14.39 -3.63
N LYS A 64 -3.66 13.19 -4.09
CA LYS A 64 -3.49 11.96 -3.31
C LYS A 64 -2.03 11.61 -3.05
N ALA A 65 -1.16 11.81 -4.03
CA ALA A 65 0.27 11.58 -3.86
C ALA A 65 0.87 12.56 -2.84
N LYS A 66 0.37 13.81 -2.79
CA LYS A 66 0.74 14.75 -1.74
C LYS A 66 0.21 14.32 -0.36
N ASP A 67 -1.07 14.00 -0.26
CA ASP A 67 -1.68 13.55 1.00
C ASP A 67 -0.96 12.31 1.57
N ALA A 68 -0.59 11.36 0.70
CA ALA A 68 0.16 10.17 1.07
C ALA A 68 1.58 10.52 1.55
N TYR A 69 2.29 11.39 0.84
CA TYR A 69 3.63 11.84 1.24
C TYR A 69 3.62 12.55 2.59
N ASP A 70 2.63 13.41 2.83
CA ASP A 70 2.49 14.18 4.07
C ASP A 70 2.31 13.29 5.32
N VAL A 71 1.88 12.02 5.15
CA VAL A 71 1.75 11.02 6.23
C VAL A 71 2.82 9.91 6.16
N GLY A 72 3.94 10.16 5.49
CA GLY A 72 5.09 9.24 5.42
C GLY A 72 5.01 8.20 4.30
N GLY A 73 4.14 8.38 3.30
CA GLY A 73 4.11 7.59 2.08
C GLY A 73 5.36 7.80 1.23
N MET A 74 5.98 6.70 0.80
CA MET A 74 7.22 6.71 0.00
C MET A 74 6.92 6.37 -1.46
N GLU A 75 6.14 5.31 -1.71
CA GLU A 75 5.82 4.86 -3.06
C GLU A 75 4.37 4.43 -3.18
N LEU A 76 3.77 4.73 -4.33
CA LEU A 76 2.43 4.28 -4.68
C LEU A 76 2.50 3.42 -5.95
N TYR A 77 2.08 2.18 -5.85
CA TYR A 77 1.90 1.31 -7.00
C TYR A 77 0.42 1.26 -7.38
N LEU A 78 0.14 1.37 -8.68
CA LEU A 78 -1.21 1.31 -9.23
C LEU A 78 -1.30 0.17 -10.24
N SER A 79 -2.23 -0.74 -10.02
CA SER A 79 -2.51 -1.82 -10.96
C SER A 79 -3.12 -1.27 -12.24
N THR A 80 -2.51 -1.60 -13.37
CA THR A 80 -3.05 -1.41 -14.73
C THR A 80 -3.51 -2.75 -15.34
N LEU A 81 -3.63 -3.79 -14.50
CA LEU A 81 -4.00 -5.13 -14.93
C LEU A 81 -5.44 -5.20 -15.44
N VAL A 82 -5.63 -5.99 -16.50
CA VAL A 82 -6.93 -6.32 -17.06
C VAL A 82 -7.04 -7.84 -17.17
N VAL A 83 -8.10 -8.43 -16.61
CA VAL A 83 -8.41 -9.86 -16.73
C VAL A 83 -9.65 -10.01 -17.60
N GLY A 84 -9.46 -10.54 -18.81
CA GLY A 84 -10.51 -10.56 -19.82
C GLY A 84 -10.97 -9.12 -20.16
N PRO A 85 -12.26 -8.79 -20.02
CA PRO A 85 -12.76 -7.42 -20.23
C PRO A 85 -12.75 -6.54 -18.96
N VAL A 86 -12.34 -7.07 -17.80
CA VAL A 86 -12.49 -6.38 -16.50
C VAL A 86 -11.16 -5.82 -16.03
N PRO A 87 -11.04 -4.49 -15.81
CA PRO A 87 -9.87 -3.92 -15.17
C PRO A 87 -9.83 -4.29 -13.69
N LEU A 88 -8.69 -4.79 -13.21
CA LEU A 88 -8.46 -5.11 -11.81
C LEU A 88 -7.86 -3.90 -11.09
N ALA A 89 -8.73 -2.97 -10.74
CA ALA A 89 -8.36 -1.78 -9.97
C ALA A 89 -7.82 -2.20 -8.60
N SER A 90 -6.56 -1.83 -8.33
CA SER A 90 -5.94 -1.98 -7.02
C SER A 90 -4.72 -1.09 -6.88
N SER A 91 -4.29 -0.87 -5.66
CA SER A 91 -3.07 -0.12 -5.33
C SER A 91 -2.30 -0.76 -4.19
N LEU A 92 -1.03 -0.39 -4.08
CA LEU A 92 -0.16 -0.62 -2.92
C LEU A 92 0.49 0.72 -2.57
N LEU A 93 0.27 1.21 -1.36
CA LEU A 93 1.03 2.31 -0.79
C LEU A 93 2.07 1.74 0.19
N THR A 94 3.34 2.06 -0.04
CA THR A 94 4.39 1.83 0.95
C THR A 94 4.58 3.10 1.77
N SER A 95 4.56 2.97 3.08
CA SER A 95 4.75 4.12 3.97
C SER A 95 5.58 3.76 5.21
N MET A 96 6.27 4.76 5.72
CA MET A 96 6.97 4.71 6.99
C MET A 96 6.48 5.89 7.83
N PRO A 97 5.52 5.68 8.73
CA PRO A 97 4.94 6.76 9.52
C PRO A 97 5.99 7.39 10.45
N ASP A 98 5.65 8.58 10.95
CA ASP A 98 6.49 9.29 11.91
C ASP A 98 6.62 8.47 13.22
N PRO A 99 7.84 8.31 13.77
CA PRO A 99 8.05 7.53 15.00
C PRO A 99 7.25 8.01 16.21
N ASP A 100 6.86 9.28 16.26
CA ASP A 100 6.09 9.83 17.38
C ASP A 100 4.57 9.62 17.23
N GLU A 101 4.09 9.26 16.04
CA GLU A 101 2.69 8.92 15.77
C GLU A 101 2.39 7.44 15.95
N TRP A 102 3.40 6.61 16.19
CA TRP A 102 3.30 5.15 16.26
C TRP A 102 3.78 4.56 17.59
N PRO A 103 3.23 3.41 18.02
CA PRO A 103 3.72 2.71 19.21
C PRO A 103 5.22 2.43 19.12
N LYS A 104 5.96 2.74 20.20
CA LYS A 104 7.41 2.51 20.29
C LYS A 104 7.71 1.05 20.65
N CYS A 105 7.16 0.12 19.89
CA CYS A 105 7.41 -1.31 19.97
C CYS A 105 8.03 -1.81 18.66
N SER A 106 8.69 -2.98 18.72
CA SER A 106 9.20 -3.71 17.55
C SER A 106 8.63 -5.13 17.46
N ASP A 107 7.79 -5.49 18.43
CA ASP A 107 7.14 -6.78 18.51
C ASP A 107 5.78 -6.73 17.82
N ALA A 108 5.53 -7.70 16.94
CA ALA A 108 4.31 -7.75 16.14
C ALA A 108 3.07 -8.08 16.99
N GLU A 109 3.21 -8.89 18.03
CA GLU A 109 2.08 -9.22 18.92
C GLU A 109 1.68 -7.98 19.72
N GLU A 110 2.65 -7.26 20.29
CA GLU A 110 2.40 -6.00 21.01
C GLU A 110 1.71 -4.95 20.11
N LEU A 111 2.14 -4.82 18.85
CA LEU A 111 1.47 -3.93 17.90
C LEU A 111 0.05 -4.40 17.57
N ALA A 112 -0.15 -5.71 17.36
CA ALA A 112 -1.48 -6.27 17.07
C ALA A 112 -2.45 -6.00 18.23
N GLU A 113 -2.01 -6.17 19.47
CA GLU A 113 -2.81 -5.82 20.66
C GLU A 113 -3.18 -4.34 20.68
N HIS A 114 -2.23 -3.45 20.38
CA HIS A 114 -2.49 -2.01 20.32
C HIS A 114 -3.53 -1.65 19.25
N LEU A 115 -3.40 -2.23 18.06
CA LEU A 115 -4.34 -2.02 16.96
C LEU A 115 -5.74 -2.58 17.27
N ALA A 116 -5.82 -3.72 17.97
CA ALA A 116 -7.10 -4.30 18.40
C ALA A 116 -7.84 -3.38 19.39
N VAL A 117 -7.11 -2.71 20.30
CA VAL A 117 -7.70 -1.74 21.23
C VAL A 117 -8.22 -0.50 20.47
N LEU A 118 -7.47 0.00 19.49
CA LEU A 118 -7.89 1.14 18.66
C LEU A 118 -9.17 0.87 17.87
N ASP A 119 -9.43 -0.40 17.51
CA ASP A 119 -10.62 -0.81 16.78
C ASP A 119 -11.87 -0.92 17.65
N GLY A 120 -11.76 -0.67 18.96
CA GLY A 120 -12.90 -0.73 19.87
C GLY A 120 -13.47 -2.15 20.02
N GLY A 121 -12.73 -3.18 19.59
CA GLY A 121 -13.11 -4.59 19.73
C GLY A 121 -14.20 -5.10 18.77
N GLU A 122 -14.69 -4.29 17.84
CA GLU A 122 -15.65 -4.74 16.81
C GLU A 122 -14.88 -5.27 15.58
N PRO A 123 -14.99 -6.57 15.26
CA PRO A 123 -14.13 -7.25 14.30
C PRO A 123 -14.71 -7.18 12.89
N GLU A 124 -14.91 -5.99 12.32
CA GLU A 124 -15.19 -5.89 10.87
C GLU A 124 -13.93 -6.12 10.01
N GLY A 125 -12.82 -6.55 10.63
CA GLY A 125 -11.56 -6.87 9.98
C GLY A 125 -10.84 -8.08 10.56
N GLU A 126 -10.06 -8.75 9.73
CA GLU A 126 -9.14 -9.83 10.14
C GLU A 126 -7.82 -9.20 10.60
N LEU A 127 -7.53 -9.21 11.91
CA LEU A 127 -6.26 -8.73 12.48
C LEU A 127 -5.50 -9.89 13.11
N GLY A 128 -4.21 -10.03 12.80
CA GLY A 128 -3.35 -11.03 13.43
C GLY A 128 -1.89 -10.92 13.02
N VAL A 129 -1.03 -11.71 13.66
CA VAL A 129 0.40 -11.80 13.33
C VAL A 129 0.64 -12.96 12.37
N VAL A 130 1.42 -12.71 11.32
CA VAL A 130 1.77 -13.70 10.30
C VAL A 130 3.27 -13.67 9.99
N PRO A 131 3.88 -14.81 9.63
CA PRO A 131 5.26 -14.83 9.15
C PRO A 131 5.35 -14.37 7.70
N LEU A 132 6.33 -13.51 7.41
CA LEU A 132 6.86 -13.26 6.06
C LEU A 132 8.23 -13.94 5.97
N ASP A 133 8.42 -14.83 5.00
CA ASP A 133 9.56 -15.76 4.92
C ASP A 133 10.93 -15.12 5.17
N VAL A 134 11.13 -13.89 4.68
CA VAL A 134 12.40 -13.17 4.83
C VAL A 134 12.27 -11.91 5.71
N ALA A 135 11.15 -11.20 5.61
CA ALA A 135 10.94 -9.96 6.34
C ALA A 135 10.61 -10.16 7.83
N GLY A 136 10.32 -11.39 8.28
CA GLY A 136 10.05 -11.72 9.68
C GLY A 136 8.56 -11.69 10.04
N MET A 137 8.25 -11.62 11.33
CA MET A 137 6.85 -11.52 11.79
C MET A 137 6.28 -10.15 11.50
N ALA A 138 5.06 -10.11 10.97
CA ALA A 138 4.35 -8.88 10.63
C ALA A 138 2.92 -8.94 11.13
N VAL A 139 2.34 -7.78 11.45
CA VAL A 139 0.90 -7.68 11.68
C VAL A 139 0.19 -7.57 10.35
N ARG A 140 -0.77 -8.46 10.08
CA ARG A 140 -1.65 -8.42 8.92
C ARG A 140 -3.03 -7.97 9.36
N ARG A 141 -3.59 -7.01 8.64
CA ARG A 141 -4.91 -6.45 8.92
C ARG A 141 -5.72 -6.28 7.65
N ARG A 142 -6.83 -6.99 7.55
CA ARG A 142 -7.83 -6.81 6.50
C ARG A 142 -8.99 -5.97 7.02
N ARG A 143 -9.48 -5.03 6.22
CA ARG A 143 -10.69 -4.24 6.50
C ARG A 143 -11.51 -4.07 5.23
N ARG A 144 -12.80 -3.85 5.42
CA ARG A 144 -13.71 -3.44 4.34
C ARG A 144 -14.34 -2.12 4.71
N ASP A 145 -13.98 -1.08 3.98
CA ASP A 145 -14.47 0.27 4.19
C ASP A 145 -15.71 0.51 3.33
N ALA A 146 -16.71 1.19 3.91
CA ALA A 146 -17.87 1.65 3.17
C ALA A 146 -17.45 2.64 2.05
N PRO A 147 -18.28 2.82 1.01
CA PRO A 147 -18.03 3.82 0.00
C PRO A 147 -17.90 5.22 0.61
N ASP A 148 -16.79 5.89 0.32
CA ASP A 148 -16.59 7.30 0.65
C ASP A 148 -16.06 8.04 -0.59
N PRO A 149 -16.95 8.58 -1.44
CA PRO A 149 -16.54 9.27 -2.66
C PRO A 149 -15.64 10.49 -2.41
N ALA A 150 -15.75 11.14 -1.24
CA ALA A 150 -14.91 12.29 -0.91
C ALA A 150 -13.47 11.84 -0.58
N ALA A 151 -13.33 10.75 0.17
CA ALA A 151 -12.02 10.20 0.52
C ALA A 151 -11.41 9.32 -0.59
N GLN A 152 -12.22 8.72 -1.48
CA GLN A 152 -11.80 7.66 -2.41
C GLN A 152 -11.88 8.07 -3.89
N LEU A 153 -11.59 9.34 -4.22
CA LEU A 153 -11.55 9.83 -5.62
C LEU A 153 -12.85 9.58 -6.41
N GLY A 154 -14.00 9.79 -5.75
CA GLY A 154 -15.30 9.55 -6.36
C GLY A 154 -15.72 8.08 -6.39
N ASN A 155 -14.95 7.17 -5.77
CA ASN A 155 -15.34 5.77 -5.64
C ASN A 155 -16.63 5.65 -4.84
N THR A 156 -17.63 5.02 -5.44
CA THR A 156 -18.94 4.74 -4.84
C THR A 156 -19.09 3.27 -4.44
N LEU A 157 -18.02 2.49 -4.54
CA LEU A 157 -17.98 1.07 -4.19
C LEU A 157 -17.27 0.86 -2.84
N PRO A 158 -17.66 -0.18 -2.08
CA PRO A 158 -16.89 -0.60 -0.91
C PRO A 158 -15.45 -0.90 -1.32
N THR A 159 -14.51 -0.61 -0.43
CA THR A 159 -13.08 -0.86 -0.66
C THR A 159 -12.59 -1.90 0.32
N THR A 160 -11.94 -2.96 -0.17
CA THR A 160 -11.19 -3.88 0.68
C THR A 160 -9.77 -3.37 0.81
N THR A 161 -9.32 -3.19 2.04
CA THR A 161 -7.96 -2.77 2.39
C THR A 161 -7.25 -3.90 3.12
N LEU A 162 -6.02 -4.21 2.72
CA LEU A 162 -5.15 -5.14 3.42
C LEU A 162 -3.85 -4.41 3.79
N THR A 163 -3.54 -4.32 5.07
CA THR A 163 -2.34 -3.65 5.56
C THR A 163 -1.42 -4.65 6.25
N TYR A 164 -0.15 -4.64 5.86
CA TYR A 164 0.92 -5.27 6.62
C TYR A 164 1.70 -4.20 7.38
N TYR A 165 1.96 -4.46 8.65
CA TYR A 165 2.87 -3.68 9.49
C TYR A 165 4.08 -4.55 9.78
N VAL A 166 5.21 -4.21 9.18
CA VAL A 166 6.44 -5.00 9.22
C VAL A 166 7.49 -4.27 10.06
N PRO A 167 8.00 -4.88 11.15
CA PRO A 167 9.05 -4.25 11.96
C PRO A 167 10.31 -4.06 11.12
N ILE A 168 10.87 -2.85 11.13
CA ILE A 168 12.17 -2.59 10.49
C ILE A 168 13.28 -3.14 11.39
N PRO A 169 14.14 -4.06 10.92
CA PRO A 169 15.15 -4.70 11.74
C PRO A 169 16.07 -3.70 12.46
N ALA A 170 16.43 -4.03 13.70
CA ALA A 170 17.26 -3.21 14.58
C ALA A 170 16.72 -1.77 14.83
N THR A 171 15.39 -1.59 14.75
CA THR A 171 14.71 -0.34 15.09
C THR A 171 13.40 -0.60 15.85
N THR A 172 12.70 0.46 16.25
CA THR A 172 11.29 0.44 16.71
C THR A 172 10.35 1.08 15.69
N ARG A 173 10.75 1.09 14.41
CA ARG A 173 9.98 1.67 13.31
C ARG A 173 9.31 0.57 12.52
N TRP A 174 8.27 0.95 11.79
CA TRP A 174 7.43 0.03 11.02
C TRP A 174 7.40 0.46 9.57
N LEU A 175 7.55 -0.50 8.67
CA LEU A 175 7.21 -0.36 7.27
C LEU A 175 5.77 -0.83 7.09
N MET A 176 4.94 -0.01 6.45
CA MET A 176 3.57 -0.32 6.14
C MET A 176 3.41 -0.63 4.66
N LEU A 177 2.79 -1.76 4.34
CA LEU A 177 2.33 -2.10 2.99
C LEU A 177 0.80 -2.06 2.99
N SER A 178 0.20 -1.00 2.47
CA SER A 178 -1.25 -0.83 2.42
C SER A 178 -1.78 -1.07 1.02
N PHE A 179 -2.41 -2.24 0.84
CA PHE A 179 -3.07 -2.64 -0.39
C PHE A 179 -4.54 -2.24 -0.36
N SER A 180 -5.11 -1.87 -1.51
CA SER A 180 -6.54 -1.64 -1.61
C SER A 180 -7.13 -2.09 -2.94
N THR A 181 -8.40 -2.48 -2.94
CA THR A 181 -9.18 -2.75 -4.15
C THR A 181 -10.66 -2.41 -3.97
N PRO A 182 -11.29 -1.72 -4.94
CA PRO A 182 -12.74 -1.55 -4.98
C PRO A 182 -13.46 -2.70 -5.71
N VAL A 183 -12.75 -3.76 -6.14
CA VAL A 183 -13.31 -4.88 -6.90
C VAL A 183 -13.90 -5.92 -5.94
N ASP A 184 -15.01 -5.53 -5.31
CA ASP A 184 -15.65 -6.28 -4.22
C ASP A 184 -15.93 -7.78 -4.54
N PRO A 185 -16.44 -8.16 -5.73
CA PRO A 185 -16.68 -9.57 -6.04
C PRO A 185 -15.41 -10.43 -6.13
N LEU A 186 -14.24 -9.80 -6.26
CA LEU A 186 -12.93 -10.47 -6.32
C LEU A 186 -12.07 -10.17 -5.09
N ALA A 187 -12.64 -9.61 -4.03
CA ALA A 187 -11.88 -9.13 -2.88
C ALA A 187 -10.98 -10.22 -2.26
N ASP A 188 -11.48 -11.45 -2.13
CA ASP A 188 -10.70 -12.56 -1.58
C ASP A 188 -9.52 -12.95 -2.48
N GLN A 189 -9.71 -13.02 -3.79
CA GLN A 189 -8.64 -13.33 -4.75
C GLN A 189 -7.62 -12.20 -4.83
N MET A 190 -8.07 -10.95 -4.72
CA MET A 190 -7.16 -9.80 -4.64
C MET A 190 -6.35 -9.83 -3.35
N VAL A 191 -6.95 -10.24 -2.23
CA VAL A 191 -6.22 -10.42 -0.96
C VAL A 191 -5.16 -11.52 -1.08
N GLU A 192 -5.45 -12.65 -1.75
CA GLU A 192 -4.43 -13.68 -2.02
C GLU A 192 -3.25 -13.12 -2.86
N LEU A 193 -3.55 -12.27 -3.85
CA LEU A 193 -2.52 -11.58 -4.63
C LEU A 193 -1.69 -10.64 -3.74
N PHE A 194 -2.34 -9.87 -2.86
CA PHE A 194 -1.67 -8.95 -1.95
C PHE A 194 -0.79 -9.68 -0.94
N ASP A 195 -1.26 -10.80 -0.39
CA ASP A 195 -0.48 -11.68 0.48
C ASP A 195 0.78 -12.19 -0.25
N ALA A 196 0.64 -12.59 -1.52
CA ALA A 196 1.77 -13.03 -2.34
C ALA A 196 2.79 -11.91 -2.57
N VAL A 197 2.34 -10.69 -2.87
CA VAL A 197 3.22 -9.52 -3.03
C VAL A 197 3.93 -9.19 -1.73
N ALA A 198 3.21 -9.11 -0.61
CA ALA A 198 3.79 -8.85 0.71
C ALA A 198 4.84 -9.92 1.11
N GLY A 199 4.60 -11.18 0.74
CA GLY A 199 5.53 -12.29 0.95
C GLY A 199 6.88 -12.15 0.24
N THR A 200 6.98 -11.30 -0.78
CA THR A 200 8.25 -11.03 -1.49
C THR A 200 9.11 -9.96 -0.82
N LEU A 201 8.59 -9.30 0.22
CA LEU A 201 9.29 -8.24 0.93
C LEU A 201 10.61 -8.76 1.49
N HIS A 202 11.67 -7.99 1.25
CA HIS A 202 12.97 -8.25 1.82
C HIS A 202 13.78 -7.00 2.06
N TRP A 203 14.66 -7.08 3.06
CA TRP A 203 15.53 -5.99 3.47
C TRP A 203 16.85 -6.01 2.69
N VAL A 204 17.33 -4.81 2.32
CA VAL A 204 18.60 -4.59 1.64
C VAL A 204 19.62 -4.05 2.65
N ALA A 205 20.80 -4.67 2.67
CA ALA A 205 21.87 -4.38 3.62
C ALA A 205 22.77 -3.24 3.18
#